data_AF-A0A3B3WHK1-F1
#
_entry.id   AF-A0A3B3WHK1-F1
#
_cell.length_a   1.000
_cell.length_b   1.000
_cell.length_c   1.000
_cell.angle_alpha   90.00
_cell.angle_beta   90.00
_cell.angle_gamma   90.00
#
_symmetry.space_group_name_H-M   'P 1'
#
loop_
_entity.id
_entity.type
_entity.pdbx_description
1 polymer ?
#
loop_
_entity_poly.entity_id
_entity_poly.type
_entity_poly.pdbx_seq_one_letter_code
_entity_poly.pdbx_strand_id
1 'polypeptide(L)'
;MMLACQSVQVLRLIQLMGKQRKRSSLKNTGALLVLLWTEKGSSHQRLNCTVAAAGSWCFGIEMQTLQADLKKVLLPDVWPCPEPDPEELCAFTDLYGSLKFLLNFQMKNPGHYSSKWQAHVKAFLQTFGLTNAGIRIQLKFKIHGQKSQHDFSAFLISKVALSVRPPLILDVTCSAQPWCNQRGLWCQKGHPVVGERFPLGIPPKAMDQGLFGELGVQIVSLLSPCVLQYPHLPTELSRMQVLVFSPSNVPVSAPSGFFQALPVALDYQHLGLGRMHCCSSKASPDDPVHSDDVVFTVERENWDDPEREPSHLPVQQSLLVLLFLQHSDPFTSELTDKMDCELLLELHLEDILSNNRQAVTSALQAELFNTMKALKERKKKREKLQSAAEVIVSATISIVSSSSNMDFRNACLKHMKVRDTHELSASLRESLWRVSSWKRLPKVGCYSAQVEGQAASNEAVRAEI
;
A
#
# COMPACT_ATOMS: atom_id res chain seq x y z
N MET A 1 6.57 -13.48 19.16
CA MET A 1 7.20 -13.60 17.83
C MET A 1 6.68 -14.85 17.11
N MET A 2 6.82 -16.04 17.71
CA MET A 2 6.30 -17.33 17.19
C MET A 2 4.86 -17.27 16.64
N LEU A 3 3.92 -16.71 17.42
CA LEU A 3 2.52 -16.51 17.03
C LEU A 3 2.32 -15.63 15.76
N ALA A 4 3.14 -14.59 15.59
CA ALA A 4 3.05 -13.72 14.41
C ALA A 4 3.54 -14.47 13.16
N CYS A 5 4.71 -15.11 13.24
CA CYS A 5 5.25 -15.95 12.18
C CYS A 5 4.28 -17.08 11.78
N GLN A 6 3.60 -17.69 12.75
CA GLN A 6 2.60 -18.72 12.47
C GLN A 6 1.35 -18.18 11.79
N SER A 7 0.90 -16.97 12.14
CA SER A 7 -0.22 -16.31 11.46
C SER A 7 0.10 -16.02 9.99
N VAL A 8 1.36 -15.66 9.69
CA VAL A 8 1.88 -15.51 8.32
C VAL A 8 1.82 -16.84 7.56
N GLN A 9 2.27 -17.95 8.17
CA GLN A 9 2.24 -19.27 7.54
C GLN A 9 0.82 -19.77 7.26
N VAL A 10 -0.13 -19.53 8.18
CA VAL A 10 -1.55 -19.84 7.94
C VAL A 10 -2.06 -19.10 6.71
N LEU A 11 -1.78 -17.79 6.61
CA LEU A 11 -2.21 -16.99 5.46
C LEU A 11 -1.55 -17.42 4.16
N ARG A 12 -0.27 -17.80 4.20
CA ARG A 12 0.46 -18.36 3.05
C ARG A 12 -0.18 -19.64 2.55
N LEU A 13 -0.45 -20.59 3.45
CA LEU A 13 -1.15 -21.84 3.14
C LEU A 13 -2.52 -21.56 2.49
N ILE A 14 -3.32 -20.68 3.09
CA ILE A 14 -4.65 -20.30 2.57
C ILE A 14 -4.54 -19.71 1.15
N GLN A 15 -3.56 -18.84 0.91
CA GLN A 15 -3.35 -18.24 -0.41
C GLN A 15 -2.91 -19.27 -1.45
N LEU A 16 -2.01 -20.21 -1.10
CA LEU A 16 -1.58 -21.30 -1.98
C LEU A 16 -2.75 -22.20 -2.38
N MET A 17 -3.58 -22.59 -1.41
CA MET A 17 -4.78 -23.38 -1.67
C MET A 17 -5.77 -22.62 -2.57
N GLY A 18 -5.98 -21.33 -2.31
CA GLY A 18 -6.81 -20.47 -3.16
C GLY A 18 -6.30 -20.35 -4.59
N LYS A 19 -4.97 -20.35 -4.80
CA LYS A 19 -4.35 -20.29 -6.14
C LYS A 19 -4.49 -21.59 -6.93
N GLN A 20 -4.32 -22.75 -6.28
CA GLN A 20 -4.55 -24.04 -6.94
C GLN A 20 -6.00 -24.16 -7.44
N ARG A 21 -6.97 -23.63 -6.68
CA ARG A 21 -8.41 -23.75 -6.96
C ARG A 21 -8.97 -22.72 -7.93
N LYS A 22 -8.32 -21.57 -8.14
CA LYS A 22 -8.70 -20.61 -9.20
C LYS A 22 -8.60 -21.19 -10.62
N ARG A 23 -8.05 -22.41 -10.77
CA ARG A 23 -8.13 -23.22 -12.00
C ARG A 23 -9.47 -23.94 -12.17
N SER A 24 -10.29 -24.03 -11.12
CA SER A 24 -11.69 -24.50 -11.14
C SER A 24 -12.63 -23.30 -11.15
N SER A 25 -13.66 -23.30 -12.00
CA SER A 25 -14.55 -22.17 -12.28
C SER A 25 -15.57 -21.84 -11.17
N LEU A 26 -15.32 -22.24 -9.92
CA LEU A 26 -16.25 -22.00 -8.80
C LEU A 26 -16.12 -20.58 -8.25
N LYS A 27 -17.26 -19.99 -7.87
CA LYS A 27 -17.33 -18.70 -7.18
C LYS A 27 -16.67 -18.86 -5.81
N ASN A 28 -15.63 -18.08 -5.51
CA ASN A 28 -15.00 -18.04 -4.19
C ASN A 28 -15.87 -17.24 -3.21
N THR A 29 -16.95 -17.82 -2.68
CA THR A 29 -17.67 -17.25 -1.53
C THR A 29 -17.56 -18.17 -0.34
N GLY A 30 -17.27 -17.62 0.84
CA GLY A 30 -17.09 -18.42 2.06
C GLY A 30 -16.44 -17.64 3.19
N ALA A 31 -16.20 -18.32 4.30
CA ALA A 31 -15.56 -17.77 5.48
C ALA A 31 -14.59 -18.81 6.07
N LEU A 32 -13.50 -18.33 6.65
CA LEU A 32 -12.51 -19.14 7.36
C LEU A 32 -12.24 -18.52 8.73
N LEU A 33 -12.43 -19.32 9.76
CA LEU A 33 -12.10 -19.01 11.15
C LEU A 33 -10.78 -19.68 11.50
N VAL A 34 -9.83 -18.90 12.03
CA VAL A 34 -8.56 -19.38 12.56
C VAL A 34 -8.48 -18.98 14.03
N LEU A 35 -8.64 -19.94 14.93
CA LEU A 35 -8.51 -19.77 16.36
C LEU A 35 -7.10 -20.18 16.78
N LEU A 36 -6.35 -19.27 17.42
CA LEU A 36 -5.01 -19.50 17.94
C LEU A 36 -5.01 -19.25 19.45
N TRP A 37 -4.52 -20.17 20.28
CA TRP A 37 -4.46 -19.92 21.72
C TRP A 37 -3.32 -20.66 22.38
N THR A 38 -2.82 -20.11 23.49
CA THR A 38 -1.77 -20.76 24.25
C THR A 38 -2.30 -21.32 25.56
N GLU A 39 -1.86 -22.53 25.90
CA GLU A 39 -2.15 -23.17 27.18
C GLU A 39 -0.89 -23.20 28.05
N LYS A 40 -1.03 -22.82 29.34
CA LYS A 40 0.07 -22.90 30.31
C LYS A 40 0.13 -24.32 30.88
N GLY A 41 0.92 -25.19 30.24
CA GLY A 41 1.38 -26.47 30.81
C GLY A 41 2.82 -26.37 31.32
N SER A 42 3.20 -27.25 32.24
CA SER A 42 4.54 -27.26 32.87
C SER A 42 5.68 -27.31 31.83
N SER A 43 6.62 -26.39 31.97
CA SER A 43 7.91 -26.22 31.25
C SER A 43 7.93 -25.76 29.78
N HIS A 44 6.85 -25.89 28.99
CA HIS A 44 6.82 -25.37 27.60
C HIS A 44 5.51 -24.65 27.28
N GLN A 45 5.60 -23.44 26.70
CA GLN A 45 4.44 -22.69 26.20
C GLN A 45 3.86 -23.41 24.98
N ARG A 46 2.65 -23.97 25.12
CA ARG A 46 1.98 -24.74 24.06
C ARG A 46 1.12 -23.82 23.22
N LEU A 47 1.21 -23.91 21.90
CA LEU A 47 0.31 -23.21 20.98
C LEU A 47 -0.65 -24.21 20.33
N ASN A 48 -1.94 -23.89 20.44
CA ASN A 48 -3.02 -24.63 19.82
C ASN A 48 -3.62 -23.80 18.67
N CYS A 49 -4.00 -24.50 17.60
CA CYS A 49 -4.67 -23.94 16.44
C CYS A 49 -5.89 -24.78 16.06
N THR A 50 -7.02 -24.12 15.84
CA THR A 50 -8.16 -24.74 15.17
C THR A 50 -8.63 -23.87 14.03
N VAL A 51 -8.98 -24.53 12.93
CA VAL A 51 -9.51 -23.91 11.74
C VAL A 51 -10.88 -24.47 11.43
N ALA A 52 -11.82 -23.58 11.12
CA ALA A 52 -13.15 -23.94 10.65
C ALA A 52 -13.46 -23.11 9.41
N ALA A 53 -14.21 -23.69 8.47
CA ALA A 53 -14.50 -23.03 7.21
C ALA A 53 -15.97 -23.25 6.84
N ALA A 54 -16.56 -22.25 6.19
CA ALA A 54 -17.94 -22.27 5.73
C ALA A 54 -18.08 -21.73 4.29
N GLY A 55 -19.10 -22.19 3.57
CA GLY A 55 -19.44 -21.74 2.21
C GLY A 55 -18.71 -22.46 1.07
N SER A 56 -18.97 -22.03 -0.16
CA SER A 56 -18.53 -22.70 -1.40
C SER A 56 -17.00 -22.77 -1.59
N TRP A 57 -16.23 -21.90 -0.93
CA TRP A 57 -14.77 -22.00 -0.88
C TRP A 57 -14.29 -23.35 -0.31
N CYS A 58 -15.05 -23.91 0.63
CA CYS A 58 -14.75 -25.15 1.33
C CYS A 58 -15.14 -26.40 0.53
N PHE A 59 -15.82 -26.25 -0.60
CA PHE A 59 -16.30 -27.37 -1.39
C PHE A 59 -15.11 -28.24 -1.83
N GLY A 60 -15.12 -29.52 -1.45
CA GLY A 60 -14.02 -30.46 -1.70
C GLY A 60 -12.74 -30.22 -0.87
N ILE A 61 -12.78 -29.47 0.23
CA ILE A 61 -11.72 -29.50 1.26
C ILE A 61 -12.12 -30.53 2.31
N GLU A 62 -11.34 -31.60 2.45
CA GLU A 62 -11.41 -32.42 3.65
C GLU A 62 -10.80 -31.62 4.81
N MET A 63 -11.64 -31.17 5.74
CA MET A 63 -11.19 -30.34 6.88
C MET A 63 -10.13 -31.04 7.73
N GLN A 64 -10.17 -32.38 7.80
CA GLN A 64 -9.15 -33.19 8.47
C GLN A 64 -7.78 -33.03 7.80
N THR A 65 -7.74 -33.02 6.47
CA THR A 65 -6.52 -32.83 5.67
C THR A 65 -5.99 -31.41 5.80
N LEU A 66 -6.88 -30.40 5.74
CA LEU A 66 -6.50 -29.01 6.00
C LEU A 66 -5.93 -28.82 7.41
N GLN A 67 -6.56 -29.42 8.42
CA GLN A 67 -6.08 -29.35 9.79
C GLN A 67 -4.75 -30.10 9.96
N ALA A 68 -4.54 -31.21 9.24
CA ALA A 68 -3.27 -31.94 9.23
C ALA A 68 -2.15 -31.12 8.56
N ASP A 69 -2.42 -30.48 7.43
CA ASP A 69 -1.45 -29.62 6.73
C ASP A 69 -1.10 -28.39 7.57
N LEU A 70 -2.10 -27.76 8.19
CA LEU A 70 -1.88 -26.68 9.16
C LEU A 70 -1.05 -27.15 10.35
N LYS A 71 -1.29 -28.34 10.89
CA LYS A 71 -0.48 -28.89 11.99
C LYS A 71 0.97 -29.07 11.55
N LYS A 72 1.20 -29.74 10.41
CA LYS A 72 2.55 -29.94 9.84
C LYS A 72 3.30 -28.63 9.63
N VAL A 73 2.61 -27.62 9.11
CA VAL A 73 3.17 -26.29 8.78
C VAL A 73 3.40 -25.44 10.03
N LEU A 74 2.51 -25.52 11.02
CA LEU A 74 2.59 -24.64 12.18
C LEU A 74 3.58 -25.15 13.22
N LEU A 75 3.73 -26.47 13.43
CA LEU A 75 4.61 -27.10 14.43
C LEU A 75 4.87 -28.62 14.17
N PRO A 76 6.12 -29.13 14.27
CA PRO A 76 6.42 -30.58 14.29
C PRO A 76 5.92 -31.33 15.55
N ASP A 77 5.65 -30.64 16.66
CA ASP A 77 5.35 -31.25 17.98
C ASP A 77 3.99 -30.77 18.58
N VAL A 78 2.85 -31.23 18.04
CA VAL A 78 1.51 -30.95 18.63
C VAL A 78 0.63 -32.20 18.72
N TRP A 79 0.03 -32.41 19.90
CA TRP A 79 -0.97 -33.44 20.27
C TRP A 79 -2.42 -32.96 19.95
N PRO A 80 -3.47 -33.82 20.03
CA PRO A 80 -4.85 -33.46 19.65
C PRO A 80 -5.39 -32.23 20.38
N CYS A 81 -5.96 -31.29 19.62
CA CYS A 81 -6.62 -30.07 20.11
C CYS A 81 -7.99 -30.37 20.74
N PRO A 82 -8.43 -29.61 21.76
CA PRO A 82 -9.84 -29.50 22.08
C PRO A 82 -10.58 -28.71 20.99
N GLU A 83 -11.84 -29.08 20.76
CA GLU A 83 -12.72 -28.41 19.79
C GLU A 83 -12.96 -26.94 20.19
N PRO A 84 -13.15 -26.03 19.22
CA PRO A 84 -13.54 -24.67 19.50
C PRO A 84 -14.85 -24.64 20.27
N ASP A 85 -15.12 -23.53 20.93
CA ASP A 85 -16.39 -23.31 21.61
C ASP A 85 -17.56 -23.51 20.61
N PRO A 86 -18.45 -24.49 20.84
CA PRO A 86 -19.52 -24.83 19.90
C PRO A 86 -20.43 -23.65 19.59
N GLU A 87 -20.65 -22.75 20.56
CA GLU A 87 -21.47 -21.56 20.38
C GLU A 87 -20.82 -20.53 19.45
N GLU A 88 -19.49 -20.37 19.52
CA GLU A 88 -18.74 -19.47 18.63
C GLU A 88 -18.66 -20.03 17.20
N LEU A 89 -18.56 -21.35 17.04
CA LEU A 89 -18.61 -22.03 15.75
C LEU A 89 -19.99 -21.98 15.10
N CYS A 90 -21.04 -22.31 15.85
CA CYS A 90 -22.42 -22.25 15.36
C CYS A 90 -22.78 -20.81 14.97
N ALA A 91 -22.45 -19.82 15.80
CA ALA A 91 -22.65 -18.41 15.43
C ALA A 91 -21.88 -18.03 14.15
N PHE A 92 -20.66 -18.52 13.96
CA PHE A 92 -19.89 -18.28 12.74
C PHE A 92 -20.52 -18.96 11.52
N THR A 93 -20.93 -20.21 11.61
CA THR A 93 -21.57 -20.91 10.48
C THR A 93 -22.94 -20.34 10.14
N ASP A 94 -23.69 -19.86 11.14
CA ASP A 94 -25.07 -19.39 10.99
C ASP A 94 -25.18 -17.92 10.54
N LEU A 95 -24.23 -17.06 10.93
CA LEU A 95 -24.27 -15.62 10.63
C LEU A 95 -23.72 -15.24 9.25
N TYR A 96 -22.83 -16.05 8.67
CA TYR A 96 -22.03 -15.61 7.53
C TYR A 96 -22.55 -16.18 6.20
N GLY A 97 -23.52 -15.45 5.63
CA GLY A 97 -24.03 -15.58 4.24
C GLY A 97 -23.07 -15.02 3.17
N SER A 98 -23.56 -14.11 2.31
CA SER A 98 -22.96 -13.61 1.04
C SER A 98 -21.62 -12.82 1.13
N LEU A 99 -20.65 -13.26 1.93
CA LEU A 99 -19.33 -12.65 2.04
C LEU A 99 -18.34 -13.23 1.00
N LYS A 100 -17.56 -12.35 0.37
CA LYS A 100 -16.60 -12.72 -0.69
C LYS A 100 -15.36 -13.46 -0.20
N PHE A 101 -14.95 -13.31 1.06
CA PHE A 101 -14.09 -14.22 1.87
C PHE A 101 -13.81 -13.52 3.21
N LEU A 102 -14.08 -14.16 4.36
CA LEU A 102 -13.82 -13.61 5.71
C LEU A 102 -12.72 -14.39 6.43
N LEU A 103 -11.73 -13.71 7.00
CA LEU A 103 -10.71 -14.30 7.87
C LEU A 103 -10.89 -13.81 9.30
N ASN A 104 -11.24 -14.69 10.25
CA ASN A 104 -11.38 -14.32 11.66
C ASN A 104 -10.24 -14.92 12.49
N PHE A 105 -9.42 -14.06 13.12
CA PHE A 105 -8.36 -14.46 14.04
C PHE A 105 -8.80 -14.22 15.48
N GLN A 106 -8.90 -15.27 16.29
CA GLN A 106 -9.21 -15.14 17.71
C GLN A 106 -8.07 -15.67 18.58
N MET A 107 -7.67 -14.87 19.57
CA MET A 107 -6.60 -15.26 20.50
C MET A 107 -7.06 -15.29 21.96
N LYS A 108 -7.00 -16.49 22.60
CA LYS A 108 -7.32 -16.72 24.02
C LYS A 108 -6.02 -16.86 24.82
N ASN A 109 -5.86 -16.05 25.87
CA ASN A 109 -4.74 -16.08 26.83
C ASN A 109 -3.32 -15.92 26.26
N PRO A 110 -2.95 -14.75 25.68
CA PRO A 110 -1.59 -14.53 25.20
C PRO A 110 -0.46 -14.62 26.24
N GLY A 111 -0.71 -14.64 27.55
CA GLY A 111 0.35 -14.39 28.53
C GLY A 111 0.87 -12.94 28.45
N HIS A 112 2.11 -12.67 28.88
CA HIS A 112 2.72 -11.33 28.93
C HIS A 112 3.09 -10.73 27.54
N TYR A 113 2.30 -10.94 26.49
CA TYR A 113 2.57 -10.30 25.19
C TYR A 113 2.19 -8.82 25.22
N SER A 114 3.17 -7.96 24.88
CA SER A 114 3.08 -6.50 24.95
C SER A 114 2.20 -5.90 23.84
N SER A 115 1.74 -4.67 24.06
CA SER A 115 1.07 -3.82 23.05
C SER A 115 1.80 -3.80 21.69
N LYS A 116 3.13 -3.96 21.71
CA LYS A 116 4.00 -4.06 20.52
C LYS A 116 3.62 -5.20 19.59
N TRP A 117 3.32 -6.39 20.12
CA TRP A 117 2.96 -7.55 19.31
C TRP A 117 1.59 -7.35 18.62
N GLN A 118 0.61 -6.78 19.32
CA GLN A 118 -0.69 -6.48 18.72
C GLN A 118 -0.55 -5.46 17.59
N ALA A 119 0.30 -4.44 17.77
CA ALA A 119 0.60 -3.47 16.73
C ALA A 119 1.23 -4.15 15.50
N HIS A 120 2.17 -5.07 15.70
CA HIS A 120 2.81 -5.80 14.62
C HIS A 120 1.83 -6.68 13.82
N VAL A 121 0.94 -7.44 14.50
CA VAL A 121 -0.10 -8.23 13.81
C VAL A 121 -1.06 -7.33 13.03
N LYS A 122 -1.46 -6.19 13.62
CA LYS A 122 -2.31 -5.21 12.92
C LYS A 122 -1.63 -4.65 11.67
N ALA A 123 -0.37 -4.23 11.79
CA ALA A 123 0.41 -3.69 10.68
C ALA A 123 0.58 -4.72 9.55
N PHE A 124 0.90 -5.97 9.91
CA PHE A 124 0.99 -7.06 8.94
C PHE A 124 -0.35 -7.32 8.24
N LEU A 125 -1.47 -7.43 8.98
CA LEU A 125 -2.78 -7.68 8.38
C LEU A 125 -3.26 -6.50 7.52
N GLN A 126 -2.94 -5.27 7.91
CA GLN A 126 -3.17 -4.08 7.11
C GLN A 126 -2.40 -4.16 5.78
N THR A 127 -1.12 -4.54 5.82
CA THR A 127 -0.25 -4.72 4.65
C THR A 127 -0.72 -5.86 3.75
N PHE A 128 -1.12 -6.99 4.35
CA PHE A 128 -1.71 -8.12 3.63
C PHE A 128 -3.04 -7.71 2.96
N GLY A 129 -3.86 -6.90 3.64
CA GLY A 129 -5.10 -6.35 3.09
C GLY A 129 -4.90 -5.47 1.85
N LEU A 130 -3.75 -4.79 1.72
CA LEU A 130 -3.44 -3.97 0.55
C LEU A 130 -3.46 -4.75 -0.76
N THR A 131 -3.01 -6.01 -0.75
CA THR A 131 -2.88 -6.83 -1.98
C THR A 131 -3.94 -7.92 -2.08
N ASN A 132 -4.72 -8.08 -1.02
CA ASN A 132 -5.81 -9.03 -0.90
C ASN A 132 -7.13 -8.32 -0.61
N ALA A 133 -7.37 -7.16 -1.23
CA ALA A 133 -8.49 -6.27 -0.92
C ALA A 133 -9.89 -6.86 -1.22
N GLY A 134 -9.96 -8.00 -1.91
CA GLY A 134 -11.17 -8.80 -2.04
C GLY A 134 -11.54 -9.63 -0.79
N ILE A 135 -10.66 -9.68 0.21
CA ILE A 135 -10.80 -10.43 1.46
C ILE A 135 -11.13 -9.45 2.59
N ARG A 136 -12.17 -9.75 3.36
CA ARG A 136 -12.45 -9.08 4.63
C ARG A 136 -11.71 -9.80 5.74
N ILE A 137 -11.01 -9.06 6.60
CA ILE A 137 -10.26 -9.64 7.71
C ILE A 137 -10.82 -9.05 8.99
N GLN A 138 -11.20 -9.91 9.92
CA GLN A 138 -11.62 -9.55 11.26
C GLN A 138 -10.62 -10.13 12.26
N LEU A 139 -10.08 -9.28 13.11
CA LEU A 139 -9.12 -9.65 14.14
C LEU A 139 -9.77 -9.41 15.50
N LYS A 140 -9.87 -10.45 16.32
CA LYS A 140 -10.44 -10.40 17.66
C LYS A 140 -9.39 -10.83 18.69
N PHE A 141 -9.10 -9.94 19.65
CA PHE A 141 -8.27 -10.29 20.80
C PHE A 141 -9.15 -10.49 22.03
N LYS A 142 -8.93 -11.59 22.78
CA LYS A 142 -9.55 -11.84 24.09
C LYS A 142 -8.45 -12.00 25.14
N ILE A 143 -8.16 -10.91 25.87
CA ILE A 143 -7.02 -10.80 26.79
C ILE A 143 -7.55 -10.45 28.18
N HIS A 144 -7.33 -11.32 29.18
CA HIS A 144 -7.78 -11.09 30.57
C HIS A 144 -9.24 -10.64 30.69
N GLY A 145 -10.15 -11.21 29.88
CA GLY A 145 -11.57 -10.86 29.85
C GLY A 145 -11.94 -9.65 28.98
N GLN A 146 -10.97 -8.81 28.58
CA GLN A 146 -11.20 -7.70 27.65
C GLN A 146 -11.23 -8.21 26.20
N LYS A 147 -12.26 -7.81 25.45
CA LYS A 147 -12.42 -8.11 24.03
C LYS A 147 -12.10 -6.86 23.20
N SER A 148 -11.23 -6.97 22.20
CA SER A 148 -11.06 -5.94 21.17
C SER A 148 -11.23 -6.55 19.78
N GLN A 149 -11.83 -5.79 18.87
CA GLN A 149 -12.09 -6.21 17.49
C GLN A 149 -11.58 -5.15 16.52
N HIS A 150 -10.98 -5.60 15.42
CA HIS A 150 -10.49 -4.78 14.34
C HIS A 150 -10.90 -5.37 13.00
N ASP A 151 -11.49 -4.55 12.14
CA ASP A 151 -11.95 -4.96 10.81
C ASP A 151 -11.06 -4.29 9.75
N PHE A 152 -10.49 -5.09 8.86
CA PHE A 152 -9.69 -4.65 7.72
C PHE A 152 -10.46 -4.96 6.45
N SER A 153 -10.87 -3.92 5.74
CA SER A 153 -11.55 -4.01 4.46
C SER A 153 -11.26 -2.79 3.61
N ALA A 154 -10.96 -3.02 2.34
CA ALA A 154 -10.73 -1.95 1.38
C ALA A 154 -12.06 -1.24 1.03
N PHE A 155 -12.00 0.08 0.94
CA PHE A 155 -13.13 0.89 0.47
C PHE A 155 -13.10 1.05 -1.04
N LEU A 156 -11.90 1.24 -1.61
CA LEU A 156 -11.68 1.37 -3.04
C LEU A 156 -10.70 0.31 -3.52
N ILE A 157 -11.13 -0.48 -4.51
CA ILE A 157 -10.31 -1.55 -5.07
C ILE A 157 -9.92 -1.29 -6.52
N SER A 158 -8.77 -1.80 -6.93
CA SER A 158 -8.33 -1.83 -8.32
C SER A 158 -7.87 -3.23 -8.70
N LYS A 159 -8.30 -3.72 -9.87
CA LYS A 159 -7.77 -4.94 -10.46
C LYS A 159 -6.50 -4.61 -11.24
N VAL A 160 -5.41 -5.30 -10.94
CA VAL A 160 -4.09 -5.12 -11.56
C VAL A 160 -3.66 -6.44 -12.19
N ALA A 161 -3.47 -6.45 -13.51
CA ALA A 161 -2.97 -7.62 -14.21
C ALA A 161 -1.47 -7.79 -13.95
N LEU A 162 -1.06 -8.98 -13.50
CA LEU A 162 0.34 -9.38 -13.37
C LEU A 162 0.64 -10.44 -14.43
N SER A 163 1.86 -10.45 -14.97
CA SER A 163 2.17 -11.17 -16.22
C SER A 163 1.95 -12.69 -16.17
N VAL A 164 1.99 -13.32 -14.99
CA VAL A 164 1.93 -14.78 -14.81
C VAL A 164 0.77 -15.20 -13.90
N ARG A 165 -0.14 -14.29 -13.54
CA ARG A 165 -1.14 -14.54 -12.49
C ARG A 165 -2.52 -13.97 -12.82
N PRO A 166 -3.58 -14.50 -12.17
CA PRO A 166 -4.87 -13.83 -12.13
C PRO A 166 -4.69 -12.38 -11.64
N PRO A 167 -5.52 -11.44 -12.11
CA PRO A 167 -5.40 -10.04 -11.70
C PRO A 167 -5.47 -9.91 -10.17
N LEU A 168 -4.50 -9.18 -9.63
CA LEU A 168 -4.41 -8.81 -8.24
C LEU A 168 -5.51 -7.80 -7.89
N ILE A 169 -6.10 -7.90 -6.70
CA ILE A 169 -7.09 -6.94 -6.22
C ILE A 169 -6.41 -6.08 -5.16
N LEU A 170 -6.01 -4.87 -5.55
CA LEU A 170 -5.33 -3.92 -4.69
C LEU A 170 -6.31 -3.00 -3.97
N ASP A 171 -6.06 -2.74 -2.69
CA ASP A 171 -6.62 -1.60 -1.98
C ASP A 171 -5.90 -0.35 -2.47
N VAL A 172 -6.67 0.58 -3.02
CA VAL A 172 -6.19 1.86 -3.52
C VAL A 172 -6.83 3.01 -2.77
N THR A 173 -7.35 2.75 -1.57
CA THR A 173 -7.93 3.77 -0.70
C THR A 173 -6.83 4.72 -0.23
N CYS A 174 -6.98 6.01 -0.53
CA CYS A 174 -6.06 7.03 -0.04
C CYS A 174 -6.44 7.44 1.39
N SER A 175 -5.59 7.11 2.38
CA SER A 175 -5.76 7.55 3.78
C SER A 175 -5.32 9.00 4.01
N ALA A 176 -4.43 9.53 3.16
CA ALA A 176 -3.97 10.91 3.24
C ALA A 176 -5.05 11.87 2.72
N GLN A 177 -5.69 12.61 3.63
CA GLN A 177 -6.49 13.77 3.25
C GLN A 177 -5.55 14.97 3.04
N PRO A 178 -5.56 15.62 1.86
CA PRO A 178 -4.85 16.88 1.71
C PRO A 178 -5.44 17.92 2.67
N TRP A 179 -4.59 18.80 3.20
CA TRP A 179 -4.90 19.85 4.20
C TRP A 179 -6.06 20.81 3.81
N CYS A 180 -6.58 20.73 2.59
CA CYS A 180 -7.59 21.64 2.09
C CYS A 180 -9.00 21.24 2.54
N ASN A 181 -9.71 22.16 3.19
CA ASN A 181 -11.12 22.07 3.64
C ASN A 181 -12.15 21.82 2.51
N GLN A 182 -11.72 21.68 1.26
CA GLN A 182 -12.56 21.29 0.13
C GLN A 182 -12.82 19.78 0.14
N ARG A 183 -13.65 19.31 1.07
CA ARG A 183 -14.18 17.94 1.06
C ARG A 183 -14.90 17.70 -0.27
N GLY A 184 -14.49 16.66 -0.99
CA GLY A 184 -15.25 16.11 -2.13
C GLY A 184 -14.72 16.40 -3.55
N LEU A 185 -13.62 17.14 -3.70
CA LEU A 185 -13.08 17.48 -5.03
C LEU A 185 -11.84 16.67 -5.45
N TRP A 186 -11.32 15.82 -4.57
CA TRP A 186 -10.10 15.02 -4.80
C TRP A 186 -10.41 13.60 -5.27
N CYS A 187 -9.45 13.03 -6.00
CA CYS A 187 -9.48 11.61 -6.28
C CYS A 187 -9.16 10.83 -5.00
N GLN A 188 -10.15 10.07 -4.52
CA GLN A 188 -10.00 9.19 -3.35
C GLN A 188 -9.29 7.88 -3.70
N LYS A 189 -9.16 7.60 -5.01
CA LYS A 189 -8.56 6.39 -5.56
C LYS A 189 -7.07 6.63 -5.89
N GLY A 190 -6.21 5.73 -5.45
CA GLY A 190 -4.87 5.59 -5.98
C GLY A 190 -4.88 4.95 -7.38
N HIS A 191 -4.02 5.42 -8.28
CA HIS A 191 -3.82 4.82 -9.59
C HIS A 191 -2.52 4.00 -9.61
N PRO A 192 -2.60 2.66 -9.51
CA PRO A 192 -1.41 1.83 -9.56
C PRO A 192 -0.80 1.89 -10.96
N VAL A 193 0.52 2.04 -11.01
CA VAL A 193 1.36 1.87 -12.19
C VAL A 193 1.99 0.50 -12.09
N VAL A 194 1.95 -0.26 -13.17
CA VAL A 194 2.43 -1.65 -13.22
C VAL A 194 3.68 -1.67 -14.08
N GLY A 195 4.79 -2.01 -13.45
CA GLY A 195 6.06 -2.22 -14.14
C GLY A 195 6.11 -3.56 -14.87
N GLU A 196 7.10 -3.69 -15.74
CA GLU A 196 7.40 -4.95 -16.42
C GLU A 196 7.94 -5.99 -15.42
N ARG A 197 7.63 -7.27 -15.70
CA ARG A 197 8.25 -8.38 -14.97
C ARG A 197 9.68 -8.53 -15.47
N PHE A 198 10.62 -8.67 -14.56
CA PHE A 198 12.00 -9.02 -14.92
C PHE A 198 12.49 -10.24 -14.11
N PRO A 199 13.38 -11.05 -14.69
CA PRO A 199 13.90 -12.24 -14.02
C PRO A 199 14.90 -11.87 -12.92
N LEU A 200 15.01 -12.73 -11.92
CA LEU A 200 16.02 -12.68 -10.86
C LEU A 200 16.83 -13.97 -10.89
N GLY A 201 18.16 -13.85 -10.93
CA GLY A 201 19.06 -14.99 -10.78
C GLY A 201 19.09 -15.48 -9.33
N ILE A 202 18.91 -16.78 -9.13
CA ILE A 202 19.01 -17.42 -7.82
C ILE A 202 20.50 -17.62 -7.51
N PRO A 203 21.02 -17.15 -6.35
CA PRO A 203 22.43 -17.29 -6.01
C PRO A 203 22.79 -18.76 -5.72
N PRO A 204 24.03 -19.21 -5.98
CA PRO A 204 24.44 -20.61 -5.81
C PRO A 204 24.12 -21.17 -4.42
N LYS A 205 24.38 -20.39 -3.36
CA LYS A 205 24.09 -20.76 -1.97
C LYS A 205 22.62 -21.10 -1.71
N ALA A 206 21.69 -20.43 -2.41
CA ALA A 206 20.27 -20.72 -2.29
C ALA A 206 19.89 -21.97 -3.10
N MET A 207 20.51 -22.18 -4.26
CA MET A 207 20.36 -23.40 -5.06
C MET A 207 20.85 -24.64 -4.30
N ASP A 208 21.99 -24.54 -3.62
CA ASP A 208 22.57 -25.61 -2.80
C ASP A 208 21.63 -26.05 -1.65
N GLN A 209 20.72 -25.16 -1.24
CA GLN A 209 19.71 -25.41 -0.22
C GLN A 209 18.35 -25.82 -0.79
N GLY A 210 18.27 -26.08 -2.10
CA GLY A 210 17.08 -26.61 -2.74
C GLY A 210 16.17 -25.57 -3.40
N LEU A 211 16.57 -24.30 -3.49
CA LEU A 211 15.77 -23.29 -4.19
C LEU A 211 16.04 -23.35 -5.71
N PHE A 212 15.12 -23.96 -6.45
CA PHE A 212 15.20 -24.12 -7.90
C PHE A 212 14.07 -23.40 -8.64
N GLY A 213 14.10 -23.46 -9.97
CA GLY A 213 13.07 -22.90 -10.85
C GLY A 213 13.34 -21.45 -11.29
N GLU A 214 12.30 -20.83 -11.84
CA GLU A 214 12.35 -19.46 -12.32
C GLU A 214 11.87 -18.48 -11.26
N LEU A 215 12.72 -17.50 -10.94
CA LEU A 215 12.37 -16.39 -10.08
C LEU A 215 12.27 -15.10 -10.92
N GLY A 216 11.27 -14.29 -10.63
CA GLY A 216 11.15 -12.95 -11.17
C GLY A 216 10.44 -12.04 -10.19
N VAL A 217 10.49 -10.75 -10.48
CA VAL A 217 9.80 -9.74 -9.69
C VAL A 217 9.05 -8.81 -10.62
N GLN A 218 7.89 -8.36 -10.16
CA GLN A 218 7.11 -7.34 -10.84
C GLN A 218 6.81 -6.23 -9.85
N ILE A 219 7.13 -5.00 -10.22
CA ILE A 219 6.98 -3.83 -9.36
C ILE A 219 5.65 -3.17 -9.69
N VAL A 220 4.88 -2.82 -8.67
CA VAL A 220 3.69 -1.98 -8.79
C VAL A 220 3.88 -0.79 -7.88
N SER A 221 3.62 0.41 -8.37
CA SER A 221 3.76 1.62 -7.56
C SER A 221 2.52 2.50 -7.57
N LEU A 222 2.35 3.28 -6.51
CA LEU A 222 1.17 4.07 -6.26
C LEU A 222 1.55 5.41 -5.62
N LEU A 223 1.25 6.51 -6.30
CA LEU A 223 1.43 7.86 -5.76
C LEU A 223 0.11 8.35 -5.14
N SER A 224 0.15 8.71 -3.86
CA SER A 224 -1.02 9.18 -3.09
C SER A 224 -0.72 10.49 -2.34
N PRO A 225 -1.68 11.41 -2.16
CA PRO A 225 -2.99 11.42 -2.80
C PRO A 225 -2.89 11.65 -4.32
N CYS A 226 -3.93 11.22 -5.05
CA CYS A 226 -4.01 11.48 -6.49
C CYS A 226 -4.49 12.92 -6.73
N VAL A 227 -3.62 13.73 -7.34
CA VAL A 227 -3.91 15.12 -7.73
C VAL A 227 -3.89 15.33 -9.25
N LEU A 228 -4.08 14.26 -10.03
CA LEU A 228 -3.99 14.34 -11.49
C LEU A 228 -5.00 15.31 -12.13
N GLN A 229 -6.09 15.62 -11.42
CA GLN A 229 -7.10 16.61 -11.84
C GLN A 229 -6.62 18.06 -11.68
N TYR A 230 -5.49 18.30 -11.01
CA TYR A 230 -4.96 19.62 -10.70
C TYR A 230 -3.55 19.81 -11.30
N PRO A 231 -3.46 20.24 -12.56
CA PRO A 231 -2.19 20.31 -13.30
C PRO A 231 -1.21 21.37 -12.80
N HIS A 232 -1.69 22.36 -12.05
CA HIS A 232 -0.87 23.49 -11.56
C HIS A 232 -0.66 23.46 -10.04
N LEU A 233 -1.30 22.52 -9.35
CA LEU A 233 -1.19 22.42 -7.89
C LEU A 233 0.24 22.04 -7.51
N PRO A 234 0.89 22.81 -6.61
CA PRO A 234 2.22 22.49 -6.12
C PRO A 234 2.17 21.19 -5.32
N THR A 235 3.04 20.25 -5.67
CA THR A 235 3.22 19.01 -4.92
C THR A 235 4.68 18.71 -4.70
N GLU A 236 4.91 17.95 -3.65
CA GLU A 236 6.22 17.48 -3.27
C GLU A 236 6.11 16.02 -2.84
N LEU A 237 7.08 15.19 -3.23
CA LEU A 237 7.19 13.84 -2.70
C LEU A 237 7.87 13.92 -1.34
N SER A 238 7.23 13.42 -0.30
CA SER A 238 7.75 13.48 1.08
C SER A 238 8.25 12.15 1.60
N ARG A 239 7.62 11.06 1.13
CA ARG A 239 7.84 9.70 1.64
C ARG A 239 7.76 8.69 0.50
N MET A 240 8.62 7.69 0.55
CA MET A 240 8.50 6.46 -0.22
C MET A 240 8.49 5.26 0.72
N GLN A 241 7.53 4.35 0.57
CA GLN A 241 7.44 3.11 1.33
C GLN A 241 7.56 1.93 0.37
N VAL A 242 8.42 0.98 0.71
CA VAL A 242 8.66 -0.23 -0.08
C VAL A 242 8.19 -1.44 0.70
N LEU A 243 7.37 -2.25 0.05
CA LEU A 243 6.83 -3.50 0.59
C LEU A 243 7.17 -4.65 -0.35
N VAL A 244 7.49 -5.81 0.20
CA VAL A 244 7.79 -7.02 -0.57
C VAL A 244 6.75 -8.09 -0.29
N PHE A 245 6.30 -8.76 -1.34
CA PHE A 245 5.30 -9.82 -1.26
C PHE A 245 5.86 -11.12 -1.84
N SER A 246 5.66 -12.19 -1.10
CA SER A 246 5.94 -13.57 -1.53
C SER A 246 5.15 -13.98 -2.78
N PRO A 247 5.52 -15.11 -3.42
CA PRO A 247 4.74 -15.71 -4.47
C PRO A 247 3.27 -15.98 -4.11
N SER A 248 2.90 -16.05 -2.83
CA SER A 248 1.51 -16.17 -2.36
C SER A 248 0.80 -14.85 -2.09
N ASN A 249 1.40 -13.70 -2.43
CA ASN A 249 0.89 -12.36 -2.11
C ASN A 249 0.78 -12.12 -0.60
N VAL A 250 1.60 -12.80 0.20
CA VAL A 250 1.75 -12.54 1.63
C VAL A 250 2.93 -11.58 1.82
N PRO A 251 2.78 -10.50 2.63
CA PRO A 251 3.91 -9.64 2.98
C PRO A 251 5.05 -10.45 3.57
N VAL A 252 6.28 -10.15 3.18
CA VAL A 252 7.50 -10.72 3.75
C VAL A 252 8.41 -9.60 4.21
N SER A 253 9.28 -9.90 5.17
CA SER A 253 10.19 -8.87 5.70
C SER A 253 11.12 -8.37 4.60
N ALA A 254 11.19 -7.05 4.43
CA ALA A 254 11.99 -6.45 3.37
C ALA A 254 13.50 -6.57 3.66
N PRO A 255 14.34 -6.93 2.67
CA PRO A 255 15.80 -6.95 2.79
C PRO A 255 16.42 -5.63 3.23
N SER A 256 16.73 -5.52 4.52
CA SER A 256 17.21 -4.27 5.10
C SER A 256 18.53 -3.80 4.51
N GLY A 257 19.47 -4.70 4.21
CA GLY A 257 20.79 -4.34 3.71
C GLY A 257 20.73 -3.75 2.31
N PHE A 258 20.04 -4.46 1.41
CA PHE A 258 19.82 -4.06 0.02
C PHE A 258 19.16 -2.68 -0.05
N PHE A 259 18.07 -2.49 0.69
CA PHE A 259 17.29 -1.26 0.62
C PHE A 259 17.95 -0.09 1.37
N GLN A 260 18.77 -0.32 2.41
CA GLN A 260 19.60 0.73 3.00
C GLN A 260 20.62 1.29 2.01
N ALA A 261 21.12 0.44 1.10
CA ALA A 261 22.08 0.84 0.08
C ALA A 261 21.43 1.37 -1.22
N LEU A 262 20.09 1.27 -1.35
CA LEU A 262 19.35 1.70 -2.53
C LEU A 262 19.46 3.22 -2.80
N PRO A 263 19.33 4.12 -1.81
CA PRO A 263 19.45 5.56 -2.03
C PRO A 263 20.72 5.96 -2.78
N VAL A 264 21.87 5.38 -2.42
CA VAL A 264 23.16 5.68 -3.05
C VAL A 264 23.21 5.24 -4.51
N ALA A 265 22.39 4.26 -4.90
CA ALA A 265 22.39 3.68 -6.24
C ALA A 265 21.36 4.32 -7.19
N LEU A 266 20.46 5.17 -6.70
CA LEU A 266 19.43 5.82 -7.52
C LEU A 266 19.96 7.11 -8.15
N ASP A 267 19.54 7.37 -9.39
CA ASP A 267 19.81 8.63 -10.09
C ASP A 267 18.70 9.63 -9.79
N TYR A 268 18.89 10.43 -8.74
CA TYR A 268 17.96 11.46 -8.30
C TYR A 268 17.75 12.59 -9.30
N GLN A 269 18.78 12.94 -10.08
CA GLN A 269 18.69 14.00 -11.07
C GLN A 269 17.72 13.61 -12.18
N HIS A 270 17.82 12.36 -12.64
CA HIS A 270 16.89 11.84 -13.64
C HIS A 270 15.44 11.79 -13.11
N LEU A 271 15.26 11.40 -11.84
CA LEU A 271 13.97 11.38 -11.15
C LEU A 271 13.41 12.78 -10.86
N GLY A 272 14.25 13.83 -10.88
CA GLY A 272 13.86 15.18 -10.49
C GLY A 272 13.48 15.29 -9.01
N LEU A 273 14.16 14.52 -8.16
CA LEU A 273 13.95 14.47 -6.72
C LEU A 273 15.18 15.01 -5.97
N GLY A 274 14.94 15.50 -4.74
CA GLY A 274 16.01 15.64 -3.75
C GLY A 274 16.57 14.27 -3.33
N ARG A 275 17.65 14.26 -2.55
CA ARG A 275 18.20 13.00 -2.04
C ARG A 275 17.18 12.31 -1.14
N MET A 276 17.21 10.98 -1.12
CA MET A 276 16.40 10.19 -0.21
C MET A 276 17.26 9.66 0.92
N HIS A 277 16.70 9.67 2.13
CA HIS A 277 17.30 9.04 3.29
C HIS A 277 16.50 7.81 3.65
N CYS A 278 17.19 6.69 3.83
CA CYS A 278 16.56 5.50 4.38
C CYS A 278 16.28 5.76 5.86
N CYS A 279 15.00 5.93 6.19
CA CYS A 279 14.51 5.88 7.54
C CYS A 279 14.23 4.42 7.89
N SER A 280 15.18 3.51 7.66
CA SER A 280 15.14 2.27 8.43
C SER A 280 15.30 2.72 9.87
N SER A 281 14.26 2.55 10.69
CA SER A 281 14.27 2.89 12.11
C SER A 281 15.56 2.37 12.72
N LYS A 282 16.53 3.26 12.96
CA LYS A 282 17.52 3.01 14.01
C LYS A 282 16.67 2.95 15.26
N ALA A 283 16.62 1.78 15.91
CA ALA A 283 15.89 1.55 17.13
C ALA A 283 16.10 2.74 18.08
N SER A 284 15.15 3.68 18.11
CA SER A 284 15.01 4.53 19.26
C SER A 284 14.43 3.62 20.35
N PRO A 285 14.94 3.68 21.59
CA PRO A 285 14.42 2.87 22.69
C PRO A 285 12.91 3.06 22.91
N ASP A 286 12.35 4.17 22.42
CA ASP A 286 11.01 4.65 22.74
C ASP A 286 9.99 4.62 21.57
N ASP A 287 10.36 4.25 20.33
CA ASP A 287 9.40 4.09 19.21
C ASP A 287 9.42 2.66 18.62
N PRO A 288 8.60 1.74 19.16
CA PRO A 288 8.83 0.31 19.02
C PRO A 288 7.98 -0.38 17.93
N VAL A 289 7.36 0.34 17.00
CA VAL A 289 6.54 -0.30 15.95
C VAL A 289 7.44 -0.79 14.82
N HIS A 290 7.88 -2.05 14.93
CA HIS A 290 8.52 -2.77 13.82
C HIS A 290 7.46 -3.04 12.75
N SER A 291 7.32 -2.12 11.80
CA SER A 291 6.82 -2.43 10.46
C SER A 291 8.02 -2.96 9.70
N ASP A 292 7.93 -4.15 9.10
CA ASP A 292 8.99 -4.72 8.25
C ASP A 292 9.11 -3.99 6.88
N ASP A 293 8.64 -2.75 6.84
CA ASP A 293 8.54 -1.92 5.66
C ASP A 293 9.77 -1.01 5.58
N VAL A 294 10.31 -0.83 4.39
CA VAL A 294 11.39 0.15 4.22
C VAL A 294 10.79 1.50 3.87
N VAL A 295 11.04 2.48 4.72
CA VAL A 295 10.57 3.85 4.54
C VAL A 295 11.74 4.76 4.22
N PHE A 296 11.58 5.53 3.16
CA PHE A 296 12.49 6.59 2.76
C PHE A 296 11.81 7.95 2.94
N THR A 297 12.55 8.91 3.47
CA THR A 297 12.18 10.33 3.44
C THR A 297 12.90 11.01 2.29
N VAL A 298 12.25 11.98 1.66
CA VAL A 298 12.81 12.74 0.55
C VAL A 298 13.20 14.12 1.07
N GLU A 299 14.43 14.55 0.81
CA GLU A 299 14.87 15.90 1.13
C GLU A 299 14.06 16.94 0.35
N ARG A 300 13.75 18.03 1.02
CA ARG A 300 13.14 19.20 0.41
C ARG A 300 14.14 19.86 -0.52
N GLU A 301 13.69 20.30 -1.68
CA GLU A 301 14.47 21.20 -2.51
C GLU A 301 14.62 22.52 -1.74
N ASN A 302 15.84 22.88 -1.34
CA ASN A 302 16.11 24.15 -0.67
C ASN A 302 15.73 25.28 -1.63
N TRP A 303 14.83 26.15 -1.21
CA TRP A 303 14.54 27.38 -1.95
C TRP A 303 15.71 28.33 -1.71
N ASP A 304 16.45 28.68 -2.75
CA ASP A 304 17.63 29.57 -2.70
C ASP A 304 17.31 31.02 -2.27
N ASP A 305 16.07 31.33 -1.92
CA ASP A 305 15.61 32.66 -1.54
C ASP A 305 14.85 32.60 -0.19
N PRO A 306 15.54 32.83 0.94
CA PRO A 306 14.92 32.80 2.27
C PRO A 306 13.89 33.93 2.49
N GLU A 307 13.82 34.94 1.62
CA GLU A 307 12.82 36.01 1.68
C GLU A 307 11.54 35.70 0.89
N ARG A 308 11.54 34.65 0.06
CA ARG A 308 10.34 34.08 -0.54
C ARG A 308 9.89 32.88 0.27
N GLU A 309 9.40 33.11 1.49
CA GLU A 309 8.50 32.13 2.10
C GLU A 309 7.38 31.85 1.09
N PRO A 310 7.24 30.61 0.57
CA PRO A 310 6.07 30.30 -0.20
C PRO A 310 4.90 30.43 0.77
N SER A 311 4.03 31.42 0.52
CA SER A 311 2.81 31.65 1.29
C SER A 311 1.91 30.41 1.39
N HIS A 312 2.19 29.37 0.58
CA HIS A 312 1.43 28.14 0.51
C HIS A 312 2.35 26.91 0.42
N LEU A 313 2.19 25.97 1.35
CA LEU A 313 2.93 24.70 1.37
C LEU A 313 2.47 23.76 0.24
N PRO A 314 3.39 23.08 -0.46
CA PRO A 314 3.03 22.10 -1.48
C PRO A 314 2.29 20.92 -0.87
N VAL A 315 1.36 20.34 -1.63
CA VAL A 315 0.67 19.11 -1.23
C VAL A 315 1.67 17.97 -1.18
N GLN A 316 1.81 17.41 0.02
CA GLN A 316 2.73 16.31 0.29
C GLN A 316 2.15 15.01 -0.28
N GLN A 317 2.91 14.35 -1.15
CA GLN A 317 2.58 13.05 -1.73
C GLN A 317 3.51 11.98 -1.16
N SER A 318 2.96 10.79 -0.94
CA SER A 318 3.67 9.58 -0.56
C SER A 318 3.59 8.56 -1.69
N LEU A 319 4.72 7.90 -1.94
CA LEU A 319 4.87 6.85 -2.93
C LEU A 319 4.91 5.49 -2.23
N LEU A 320 4.02 4.59 -2.64
CA LEU A 320 4.04 3.19 -2.21
C LEU A 320 4.58 2.34 -3.36
N VAL A 321 5.58 1.51 -3.09
CA VAL A 321 6.20 0.59 -4.06
C VAL A 321 6.05 -0.83 -3.54
N LEU A 322 5.43 -1.69 -4.34
CA LEU A 322 5.12 -3.08 -4.03
C LEU A 322 5.95 -3.98 -4.95
N LEU A 323 6.80 -4.82 -4.38
CA LEU A 323 7.57 -5.81 -5.13
C LEU A 323 6.88 -7.16 -5.01
N PHE A 324 6.34 -7.67 -6.11
CA PHE A 324 5.70 -8.99 -6.15
C PHE A 324 6.67 -10.04 -6.66
N LEU A 325 7.10 -10.93 -5.76
CA LEU A 325 7.89 -12.08 -6.13
C LEU A 325 7.03 -13.09 -6.90
N GLN A 326 7.62 -13.62 -7.96
CA GLN A 326 7.02 -14.62 -8.82
C GLN A 326 8.00 -15.78 -8.93
N HIS A 327 7.59 -16.92 -8.42
CA HIS A 327 8.38 -18.14 -8.45
C HIS A 327 7.57 -19.23 -9.15
N SER A 328 8.24 -19.99 -9.99
CA SER A 328 7.70 -21.15 -10.67
C SER A 328 8.77 -22.22 -10.72
N ASP A 329 8.54 -23.33 -10.02
CA ASP A 329 9.37 -24.51 -10.11
C ASP A 329 8.52 -25.67 -10.65
N PRO A 330 8.86 -26.22 -11.84
CA PRO A 330 8.10 -27.32 -12.43
C PRO A 330 8.18 -28.62 -11.63
N PHE A 331 9.14 -28.73 -10.71
CA PHE A 331 9.35 -29.92 -9.88
C PHE A 331 8.61 -29.86 -8.54
N THR A 332 7.99 -28.71 -8.20
CA THR A 332 7.20 -28.56 -6.97
C THR A 332 5.70 -28.62 -7.27
N SER A 333 5.13 -29.82 -7.16
CA SER A 333 3.69 -30.02 -7.32
C SER A 333 2.93 -29.86 -6.02
N GLU A 334 3.49 -30.35 -4.91
CA GLU A 334 2.79 -30.44 -3.63
C GLU A 334 2.70 -29.09 -2.91
N LEU A 335 1.74 -29.00 -1.98
CA LEU A 335 1.48 -27.80 -1.21
C LEU A 335 2.63 -27.52 -0.23
N THR A 336 3.15 -28.57 0.41
CA THR A 336 4.28 -28.50 1.36
C THR A 336 5.55 -28.03 0.65
N ASP A 337 5.89 -28.61 -0.50
CA ASP A 337 7.05 -28.19 -1.30
C ASP A 337 6.98 -26.70 -1.67
N LYS A 338 5.78 -26.20 -2.03
CA LYS A 338 5.57 -24.78 -2.34
C LYS A 338 5.74 -23.88 -1.12
N MET A 339 5.32 -24.34 0.05
CA MET A 339 5.53 -23.60 1.29
C MET A 339 7.01 -23.54 1.67
N ASP A 340 7.70 -24.67 1.60
CA ASP A 340 9.13 -24.77 1.89
C ASP A 340 9.94 -23.92 0.92
N CYS A 341 9.56 -23.90 -0.37
CA CYS A 341 10.15 -22.99 -1.36
C CYS A 341 9.91 -21.51 -1.02
N GLU A 342 8.71 -21.12 -0.61
CA GLU A 342 8.46 -19.72 -0.20
C GLU A 342 9.22 -19.32 1.07
N LEU A 343 9.43 -20.27 2.00
CA LEU A 343 10.26 -20.06 3.18
C LEU A 343 11.74 -19.89 2.82
N LEU A 344 12.26 -20.73 1.92
CA LEU A 344 13.62 -20.60 1.38
C LEU A 344 13.81 -19.30 0.61
N LEU A 345 12.82 -18.88 -0.18
CA LEU A 345 12.83 -17.59 -0.88
C LEU A 345 12.94 -16.42 0.09
N GLU A 346 12.17 -16.44 1.18
CA GLU A 346 12.20 -15.40 2.21
C GLU A 346 13.54 -15.38 2.95
N LEU A 347 14.08 -16.56 3.28
CA LEU A 347 15.38 -16.71 3.92
C LEU A 347 16.53 -16.13 3.08
N HIS A 348 16.52 -16.38 1.77
CA HIS A 348 17.57 -15.96 0.83
C HIS A 348 17.26 -14.63 0.12
N LEU A 349 16.21 -13.91 0.51
CA LEU A 349 15.73 -12.74 -0.23
C LEU A 349 16.78 -11.62 -0.30
N GLU A 350 17.52 -11.40 0.78
CA GLU A 350 18.64 -10.44 0.83
C GLU A 350 19.76 -10.81 -0.15
N ASP A 351 20.18 -12.08 -0.14
CA ASP A 351 21.22 -12.61 -1.03
C ASP A 351 20.75 -12.54 -2.50
N ILE A 352 19.48 -12.85 -2.78
CA ILE A 352 18.87 -12.77 -4.11
C ILE A 352 18.85 -11.32 -4.63
N LEU A 353 18.32 -10.36 -3.86
CA LEU A 353 18.26 -8.97 -4.33
C LEU A 353 19.67 -8.37 -4.50
N SER A 354 20.60 -8.73 -3.62
CA SER A 354 22.00 -8.29 -3.70
C SER A 354 22.71 -8.87 -4.91
N ASN A 355 22.51 -10.16 -5.23
CA ASN A 355 23.04 -10.79 -6.44
C ASN A 355 22.50 -10.12 -7.72
N ASN A 356 21.27 -9.62 -7.69
CA ASN A 356 20.61 -8.97 -8.83
C ASN A 356 20.61 -7.45 -8.74
N ARG A 357 21.54 -6.85 -7.98
CA ARG A 357 21.46 -5.44 -7.59
C ARG A 357 21.27 -4.47 -8.75
N GLN A 358 22.06 -4.60 -9.80
CA GLN A 358 21.96 -3.72 -10.96
C GLN A 358 20.60 -3.80 -11.66
N ALA A 359 20.07 -5.02 -11.85
CA ALA A 359 18.78 -5.23 -12.49
C ALA A 359 17.64 -4.67 -11.63
N VAL A 360 17.63 -4.97 -10.33
CA VAL A 360 16.61 -4.50 -9.39
C VAL A 360 16.64 -2.97 -9.27
N THR A 361 17.82 -2.37 -9.12
CA THR A 361 17.96 -0.90 -9.07
C THR A 361 17.51 -0.24 -10.38
N SER A 362 17.87 -0.81 -11.53
CA SER A 362 17.47 -0.25 -12.84
C SER A 362 15.95 -0.32 -13.05
N ALA A 363 15.33 -1.44 -12.66
CA ALA A 363 13.89 -1.59 -12.73
C ALA A 363 13.15 -0.66 -11.75
N LEU A 364 13.66 -0.51 -10.52
CA LEU A 364 13.15 0.47 -9.56
C LEU A 364 13.28 1.89 -10.12
N GLN A 365 14.43 2.27 -10.68
CA GLN A 365 14.65 3.58 -11.30
C GLN A 365 13.63 3.84 -12.42
N ALA A 366 13.39 2.87 -13.31
CA ALA A 366 12.43 3.00 -14.40
C ALA A 366 10.99 3.14 -13.87
N GLU A 367 10.60 2.34 -12.88
CA GLU A 367 9.26 2.40 -12.29
C GLU A 367 9.03 3.72 -11.56
N LEU A 368 10.01 4.17 -10.76
CA LEU A 368 9.98 5.47 -10.09
C LEU A 368 9.82 6.60 -11.10
N PHE A 369 10.60 6.58 -12.19
CA PHE A 369 10.50 7.57 -13.25
C PHE A 369 9.11 7.61 -13.89
N ASN A 370 8.55 6.44 -14.21
CA ASN A 370 7.22 6.33 -14.82
C ASN A 370 6.12 6.87 -13.90
N THR A 371 6.16 6.51 -12.61
CA THR A 371 5.15 6.93 -11.65
C THR A 371 5.24 8.41 -11.30
N MET A 372 6.46 8.96 -11.28
CA MET A 372 6.69 10.39 -11.00
C MET A 372 6.57 11.27 -12.24
N LYS A 373 6.39 10.72 -13.43
CA LYS A 373 6.19 11.48 -14.68
C LYS A 373 5.12 12.57 -14.53
N ALA A 374 3.99 12.22 -13.91
CA ALA A 374 2.90 13.17 -13.68
C ALA A 374 3.27 14.29 -12.69
N LEU A 375 4.17 14.05 -11.74
CA LEU A 375 4.71 15.07 -10.84
C LEU A 375 5.66 16.01 -11.60
N LYS A 376 6.58 15.43 -12.38
CA LYS A 376 7.55 16.19 -13.21
C LYS A 376 6.86 17.08 -14.24
N GLU A 377 5.85 16.55 -14.93
CA GLU A 377 5.04 17.33 -15.89
C GLU A 377 4.30 18.50 -15.22
N ARG A 378 3.81 18.31 -13.99
CA ARG A 378 3.15 19.38 -13.22
C ARG A 378 4.15 20.44 -12.77
N LYS A 379 5.35 20.06 -12.31
CA LYS A 379 6.45 21.01 -12.00
C LYS A 379 6.77 21.87 -13.22
N LYS A 380 6.95 21.26 -14.41
CA LYS A 380 7.18 21.99 -15.67
C LYS A 380 6.03 22.93 -16.06
N LYS A 381 4.77 22.49 -15.91
CA LYS A 381 3.60 23.34 -16.20
C LYS A 381 3.49 24.51 -15.23
N ARG A 382 3.83 24.30 -13.96
CA ARG A 382 3.87 25.33 -12.92
C ARG A 382 4.95 26.36 -13.19
N GLU A 383 6.17 25.94 -13.54
CA GLU A 383 7.26 26.87 -13.89
C GLU A 383 6.87 27.79 -15.05
N LYS A 384 6.29 27.24 -16.13
CA LYS A 384 5.79 28.04 -17.26
C LYS A 384 4.72 29.06 -16.83
N LEU A 385 3.80 28.64 -15.97
CA LEU A 385 2.75 29.49 -15.44
C LEU A 385 3.32 30.58 -14.52
N GLN A 386 4.31 30.25 -13.69
CA GLN A 386 5.00 31.21 -12.83
C GLN A 386 5.74 32.26 -13.66
N SER A 387 6.45 31.86 -14.71
CA SER A 387 7.09 32.82 -15.65
C SER A 387 6.07 33.74 -16.30
N ALA A 388 4.92 33.21 -16.75
CA ALA A 388 3.85 34.04 -17.32
C ALA A 388 3.22 34.98 -16.29
N ALA A 389 3.01 34.51 -15.05
CA ALA A 389 2.48 35.32 -13.96
C ALA A 389 3.40 36.49 -13.61
N GLU A 390 4.72 36.29 -13.55
CA GLU A 390 5.66 37.38 -13.31
C GLU A 390 5.63 38.45 -14.42
N VAL A 391 5.45 38.04 -15.68
CA VAL A 391 5.27 38.99 -16.79
C VAL A 391 3.96 39.78 -16.64
N ILE A 392 2.85 39.12 -16.32
CA ILE A 392 1.55 39.78 -16.09
C ILE A 392 1.64 40.78 -14.93
N VAL A 393 2.23 40.36 -13.81
CA VAL A 393 2.42 41.20 -12.62
C VAL A 393 3.28 42.42 -12.96
N SER A 394 4.43 42.21 -13.61
CA SER A 394 5.35 43.29 -14.00
C SER A 394 4.71 44.28 -14.96
N ALA A 395 4.01 43.79 -16.00
CA ALA A 395 3.31 44.64 -16.95
C ALA A 395 2.19 45.45 -16.28
N THR A 396 1.41 44.84 -15.40
CA THR A 396 0.32 45.52 -14.68
C THR A 396 0.87 46.61 -13.75
N ILE A 397 1.92 46.29 -12.99
CA ILE A 397 2.58 47.27 -12.12
C ILE A 397 3.15 48.42 -12.95
N SER A 398 3.81 48.13 -14.08
CA SER A 398 4.36 49.15 -14.96
C SER A 398 3.27 50.07 -15.53
N ILE A 399 2.15 49.52 -16.01
CA ILE A 399 1.04 50.32 -16.55
C ILE A 399 0.48 51.25 -15.47
N VAL A 400 0.26 50.75 -14.25
CA VAL A 400 -0.27 51.56 -13.14
C VAL A 400 0.77 52.60 -12.69
N SER A 401 2.03 52.21 -12.54
CA SER A 401 3.08 53.09 -12.00
C SER A 401 3.51 54.17 -12.99
N SER A 402 3.56 53.86 -14.29
CA SER A 402 3.99 54.76 -15.35
C SER A 402 2.87 55.67 -15.88
N SER A 403 1.62 55.46 -15.49
CA SER A 403 0.50 56.31 -15.91
C SER A 403 0.64 57.72 -15.32
N SER A 404 0.55 58.76 -16.16
CA SER A 404 0.52 60.17 -15.72
C SER A 404 -0.85 60.62 -15.20
N ASN A 405 -1.90 59.82 -15.36
CA ASN A 405 -3.25 60.13 -14.92
C ASN A 405 -3.48 59.63 -13.47
N MET A 406 -3.57 60.57 -12.53
CA MET A 406 -3.80 60.27 -11.12
C MET A 406 -5.11 59.52 -10.85
N ASP A 407 -6.20 59.89 -11.52
CA ASP A 407 -7.51 59.28 -11.32
C ASP A 407 -7.50 57.83 -11.78
N PHE A 408 -6.82 57.53 -12.90
CA PHE A 408 -6.62 56.17 -13.37
C PHE A 408 -5.86 55.33 -12.34
N ARG A 409 -4.73 55.82 -11.82
CA ARG A 409 -3.93 55.09 -10.83
C ARG A 409 -4.75 54.80 -9.56
N ASN A 410 -5.43 55.82 -9.04
CA ASN A 410 -6.27 55.70 -7.86
C ASN A 410 -7.44 54.74 -8.09
N ALA A 411 -8.07 54.78 -9.26
CA ALA A 411 -9.14 53.86 -9.64
C ALA A 411 -8.64 52.41 -9.68
N CYS A 412 -7.48 52.14 -10.31
CA CYS A 412 -6.87 50.81 -10.35
C CYS A 412 -6.60 50.25 -8.94
N LEU A 413 -5.91 51.02 -8.08
CA LEU A 413 -5.60 50.60 -6.71
C LEU A 413 -6.88 50.36 -5.89
N LYS A 414 -7.88 51.25 -6.01
CA LYS A 414 -9.18 51.14 -5.33
C LYS A 414 -9.96 49.91 -5.79
N HIS A 415 -10.04 49.64 -7.08
CA HIS A 415 -10.75 48.47 -7.63
C HIS A 415 -10.08 47.16 -7.22
N MET A 416 -8.76 47.14 -7.16
CA MET A 416 -7.96 45.98 -6.72
C MET A 416 -7.85 45.87 -5.20
N LYS A 417 -8.43 46.83 -4.45
CA LYS A 417 -8.45 46.90 -2.98
C LYS A 417 -7.06 46.89 -2.34
N VAL A 418 -6.13 47.64 -2.93
CA VAL A 418 -4.74 47.76 -2.46
C VAL A 418 -4.38 49.24 -2.26
N ARG A 419 -3.44 49.52 -1.35
CA ARG A 419 -3.03 50.87 -0.96
C ARG A 419 -1.96 51.44 -1.89
N ASP A 420 -1.08 50.59 -2.38
CA ASP A 420 0.05 50.96 -3.23
C ASP A 420 0.38 49.88 -4.27
N THR A 421 1.38 50.16 -5.10
CA THR A 421 1.82 49.28 -6.19
C THR A 421 2.61 48.06 -5.69
N HIS A 422 3.15 48.09 -4.47
CA HIS A 422 3.79 46.94 -3.85
C HIS A 422 2.73 45.93 -3.38
N GLU A 423 1.69 46.39 -2.69
CA GLU A 423 0.54 45.57 -2.29
C GLU A 423 -0.23 45.05 -3.51
N LEU A 424 -0.31 45.85 -4.59
CA LEU A 424 -0.82 45.39 -5.88
C LEU A 424 -0.06 44.16 -6.40
N SER A 425 1.27 44.16 -6.31
CA SER A 425 2.10 43.05 -6.76
C SER A 425 1.80 41.76 -6.00
N ALA A 426 1.70 41.84 -4.67
CA ALA A 426 1.41 40.70 -3.80
C ALA A 426 -0.02 40.18 -4.04
N SER A 427 -1.00 41.08 -4.12
CA SER A 427 -2.41 40.74 -4.37
C SER A 427 -2.62 40.07 -5.73
N LEU A 428 -1.93 40.54 -6.78
CA LEU A 428 -1.96 39.93 -8.11
C LEU A 428 -1.34 38.53 -8.12
N ARG A 429 -0.16 38.36 -7.50
CA ARG A 429 0.50 37.05 -7.38
C ARG A 429 -0.40 36.04 -6.68
N GLU A 430 -0.98 36.45 -5.55
CA GLU A 430 -1.90 35.61 -4.77
C GLU A 430 -3.16 35.25 -5.57
N SER A 431 -3.76 36.22 -6.26
CA SER A 431 -4.96 36.00 -7.07
C SER A 431 -4.70 35.04 -8.24
N LEU A 432 -3.61 35.26 -8.98
CA LEU A 432 -3.21 34.38 -10.07
C LEU A 432 -2.92 32.98 -9.56
N TRP A 433 -2.24 32.83 -8.42
CA TRP A 433 -1.99 31.53 -7.81
C TRP A 433 -3.28 30.81 -7.42
N ARG A 434 -4.24 31.49 -6.76
CA ARG A 434 -5.52 30.88 -6.37
C ARG A 434 -6.32 30.38 -7.56
N VAL A 435 -6.44 31.21 -8.60
CA VAL A 435 -7.24 30.86 -9.79
C VAL A 435 -6.59 29.72 -10.59
N SER A 436 -5.26 29.68 -10.64
CA SER A 436 -4.54 28.73 -11.46
C SER A 436 -4.29 27.38 -10.77
N SER A 437 -3.88 27.37 -9.50
CA SER A 437 -3.51 26.15 -8.76
C SER A 437 -4.69 25.21 -8.57
N TRP A 438 -5.88 25.79 -8.40
CA TRP A 438 -7.13 25.07 -8.15
C TRP A 438 -7.95 24.83 -9.42
N LYS A 439 -7.42 25.19 -10.59
CA LYS A 439 -8.08 24.91 -11.86
C LYS A 439 -8.16 23.41 -12.07
N ARG A 440 -9.36 22.87 -11.90
CA ARG A 440 -9.65 21.45 -12.06
C ARG A 440 -9.82 21.12 -13.54
N LEU A 441 -9.15 20.07 -13.98
CA LEU A 441 -9.39 19.42 -15.26
C LEU A 441 -9.97 18.03 -15.01
N PRO A 442 -11.14 17.70 -15.58
CA PRO A 442 -11.66 16.34 -15.53
C PRO A 442 -10.62 15.36 -16.07
N LYS A 443 -10.42 14.24 -15.38
CA LYS A 443 -9.52 13.18 -15.83
C LYS A 443 -10.23 11.84 -15.75
N VAL A 444 -10.26 11.14 -16.88
CA VAL A 444 -10.82 9.79 -16.99
C VAL A 444 -10.11 8.86 -16.00
N GLY A 445 -10.89 8.07 -15.26
CA GLY A 445 -10.37 7.08 -14.30
C GLY A 445 -10.15 7.60 -12.87
N CYS A 446 -10.19 8.91 -12.63
CA CYS A 446 -10.17 9.49 -11.29
C CYS A 446 -11.58 9.58 -10.71
N TYR A 447 -11.78 9.14 -9.46
CA TYR A 447 -13.08 9.24 -8.79
C TYR A 447 -13.33 10.69 -8.34
N SER A 448 -14.44 11.29 -8.71
CA SER A 448 -14.91 12.53 -8.07
C SER A 448 -15.91 12.17 -6.98
N ALA A 449 -15.91 12.85 -5.83
CA ALA A 449 -16.80 12.51 -4.71
C ALA A 449 -18.29 12.85 -4.95
N GLN A 450 -18.74 12.89 -6.20
CA GLN A 450 -20.14 12.85 -6.53
C GLN A 450 -20.44 11.50 -7.19
N VAL A 451 -21.45 10.83 -6.64
CA VAL A 451 -22.05 9.56 -7.05
C VAL A 451 -21.39 8.33 -6.42
N GLU A 452 -21.86 7.90 -5.24
CA GLU A 452 -22.66 6.68 -5.10
C GLU A 452 -23.04 6.34 -3.65
N GLY A 453 -24.21 6.84 -3.25
CA GLY A 453 -25.11 6.10 -2.37
C GLY A 453 -26.11 5.24 -3.15
N GLN A 454 -25.84 4.87 -4.41
CA GLN A 454 -26.90 4.35 -5.30
C GLN A 454 -26.46 3.43 -6.48
N ALA A 455 -25.33 2.71 -6.40
CA ALA A 455 -24.99 1.65 -7.38
C ALA A 455 -25.29 0.24 -6.86
N ALA A 456 -26.27 0.11 -5.98
CA ALA A 456 -26.81 -1.19 -5.59
C ALA A 456 -28.14 -1.53 -6.30
N SER A 457 -28.66 -0.71 -7.22
CA SER A 457 -29.99 -0.96 -7.82
C SER A 457 -30.09 -1.05 -9.35
N ASN A 458 -29.03 -0.85 -10.14
CA ASN A 458 -29.18 -0.74 -11.60
C ASN A 458 -28.64 -1.93 -12.43
N GLU A 459 -28.35 -3.08 -11.82
CA GLU A 459 -28.08 -4.33 -12.57
C GLU A 459 -29.33 -5.22 -12.77
N ALA A 460 -30.53 -4.75 -12.38
CA ALA A 460 -31.77 -5.53 -12.47
C ALA A 460 -32.70 -5.16 -13.65
N VAL A 461 -32.37 -4.17 -14.50
CA VAL A 461 -33.24 -3.76 -15.61
C VAL A 461 -32.44 -3.60 -16.89
N ARG A 462 -31.96 -4.72 -17.44
CA ARG A 462 -31.54 -4.84 -18.85
C ARG A 462 -31.58 -6.30 -19.30
N ALA A 463 -32.75 -6.91 -19.11
CA ALA A 463 -33.25 -8.01 -19.93
C ALA A 463 -34.66 -7.59 -20.36
N GLU A 464 -35.01 -7.88 -21.61
CA GLU A 464 -36.19 -7.41 -22.37
C GLU A 464 -36.01 -6.04 -23.04
N ILE A 465 -35.39 -6.04 -24.22
CA ILE A 465 -36.05 -5.93 -25.55
C ILE A 465 -35.14 -6.61 -26.58
#